data_AF-A0A0K3B315-F1
#
_entry.id   AF-A0A0K3B315-F1
#
_cell.length_a   1.000
_cell.length_b   1.000
_cell.length_c   1.000
_cell.angle_alpha   90.00
_cell.angle_beta   90.00
_cell.angle_gamma   90.00
#
_symmetry.space_group_name_H-M   'P 1'
#
loop_
_entity.id
_entity.type
_entity.pdbx_description
1 polymer ?
#
loop_
_entity_poly.entity_id
_entity_poly.type
_entity_poly.pdbx_seq_one_letter_code
_entity_poly.pdbx_strand_id
1 'polypeptide(L)'
;MSAPGGGYKGLGYYDDKPQAKKPTGLIVAVVVAAVVVVGLVAALVIVRPTTAVTGEALPMADATTKSSTGKPKPSDNPLSPQATGAPKVPGWKPIPINNGRELKTTKAYDVPPKWEPMTSAAVFGQPPSTFSLFVPAVFMRGFCPESPNSFRAIAGLASMKNEGDTPTQAIAAAQRVGDAVYTTKAGVKPKITMGQPQPVTIDQDKKAVAVSATIAITPGPEDKCPTTTAAVSVAVIESKTTDQTNIIIAAIGDQGVPDAVAAADFDKVITSMHPAN
;
A
#
# COMPACT_ATOMS: atom_id res chain seq x y z
N MET A 1 7.67 22.80 -27.35
CA MET A 1 7.41 23.50 -26.07
C MET A 1 7.19 22.43 -25.00
N SER A 2 8.01 22.51 -23.96
CA SER A 2 8.37 21.41 -23.04
C SER A 2 7.23 20.96 -22.13
N ALA A 3 7.14 19.65 -21.90
CA ALA A 3 6.25 19.06 -20.90
C ALA A 3 6.81 19.33 -19.49
N PRO A 4 5.98 19.78 -18.52
CA PRO A 4 6.43 19.98 -17.15
C PRO A 4 6.59 18.62 -16.44
N GLY A 5 7.84 18.29 -16.11
CA GLY A 5 8.25 17.06 -15.44
C GLY A 5 7.87 17.03 -13.96
N GLY A 6 7.42 15.86 -13.51
CA GLY A 6 6.77 15.60 -12.22
C GLY A 6 7.67 15.77 -11.01
N GLY A 7 7.07 16.29 -9.94
CA GLY A 7 7.73 16.61 -8.69
C GLY A 7 7.51 15.59 -7.57
N TYR A 8 8.52 15.42 -6.72
CA TYR A 8 8.42 15.09 -5.29
C TYR A 8 7.25 15.84 -4.64
N LYS A 9 6.30 15.04 -4.19
CA LYS A 9 5.27 15.37 -3.25
C LYS A 9 5.65 14.55 -2.04
N GLY A 10 6.00 15.16 -0.90
CA GLY A 10 6.39 14.41 0.30
C GLY A 10 5.36 13.32 0.57
N LEU A 11 5.82 12.06 0.62
CA LEU A 11 4.97 10.88 0.73
C LEU A 11 3.70 10.94 -0.15
N GLY A 12 3.80 11.54 -1.34
CA GLY A 12 2.66 11.95 -2.14
C GLY A 12 2.15 10.83 -3.02
N TYR A 13 0.88 10.50 -2.83
CA TYR A 13 0.16 9.47 -3.58
C TYR A 13 -0.28 9.93 -4.99
N TYR A 14 -0.13 9.05 -5.99
CA TYR A 14 -0.74 9.17 -7.31
C TYR A 14 -2.10 8.45 -7.30
N ASP A 15 -3.20 9.20 -7.41
CA ASP A 15 -4.45 8.64 -7.91
C ASP A 15 -4.30 8.40 -9.40
N ASP A 16 -4.53 7.17 -9.85
CA ASP A 16 -4.84 6.89 -11.25
C ASP A 16 -6.15 7.61 -11.58
N LYS A 17 -6.06 8.86 -12.05
CA LYS A 17 -7.15 9.46 -12.81
C LYS A 17 -7.30 8.65 -14.10
N PRO A 18 -8.54 8.36 -14.55
CA PRO A 18 -8.77 7.51 -15.70
C PRO A 18 -8.03 8.08 -16.91
N GLN A 19 -7.21 7.25 -17.55
CA GLN A 19 -6.55 7.62 -18.80
C GLN A 19 -7.61 8.17 -19.76
N ALA A 20 -7.48 9.44 -20.12
CA ALA A 20 -8.22 9.99 -21.24
C ALA A 20 -7.86 9.13 -22.45
N LYS A 21 -8.83 8.34 -22.95
CA LYS A 21 -8.68 7.56 -24.18
C LYS A 21 -8.27 8.53 -25.29
N LYS A 22 -6.99 8.47 -25.69
CA LYS A 22 -6.59 9.02 -26.97
C LYS A 22 -7.01 8.03 -28.06
N PRO A 23 -7.72 8.48 -29.11
CA PRO A 23 -8.09 7.60 -30.21
C PRO A 23 -6.85 7.41 -31.09
N THR A 24 -6.13 6.33 -30.89
CA THR A 24 -5.14 5.84 -31.87
C THR A 24 -5.74 4.60 -32.52
N GLY A 25 -6.50 4.86 -33.57
CA GLY A 25 -6.87 3.85 -34.54
C GLY A 25 -5.62 3.38 -35.29
N LEU A 26 -5.61 2.07 -35.55
CA LEU A 26 -4.79 1.36 -36.52
C LEU A 26 -3.27 1.31 -36.24
N ILE A 27 -2.73 0.09 -36.34
CA ILE A 27 -1.30 -0.30 -36.29
C ILE A 27 -0.76 -0.60 -34.89
N VAL A 28 -1.13 -1.77 -34.33
CA VAL A 28 -0.21 -2.89 -34.01
C VAL A 28 -1.08 -4.16 -33.96
N ALA A 29 -1.50 -4.62 -35.15
CA ALA A 29 -1.86 -6.00 -35.36
C ALA A 29 -0.55 -6.81 -35.51
N VAL A 30 -0.60 -8.10 -35.17
CA VAL A 30 0.52 -9.07 -35.19
C VAL A 30 1.34 -9.09 -33.90
N VAL A 31 0.88 -9.87 -32.91
CA VAL A 31 1.67 -10.75 -31.98
C VAL A 31 0.77 -11.38 -30.90
N VAL A 32 -0.46 -10.89 -30.64
CA VAL A 32 -1.35 -11.45 -29.58
C VAL A 32 -2.34 -12.53 -30.07
N ALA A 33 -2.30 -12.93 -31.35
CA ALA A 33 -3.25 -13.89 -31.91
C ALA A 33 -2.93 -15.38 -31.66
N ALA A 34 -1.78 -15.72 -31.06
CA ALA A 34 -1.35 -17.11 -30.89
C ALA A 34 -1.54 -17.70 -29.48
N VAL A 35 -1.87 -16.90 -28.46
CA VAL A 35 -2.00 -17.38 -27.06
C VAL A 35 -3.47 -17.51 -26.60
N VAL A 36 -4.43 -16.99 -27.39
CA VAL A 36 -5.85 -16.98 -27.00
C VAL A 36 -6.64 -18.19 -27.55
N VAL A 37 -6.07 -18.98 -28.48
CA VAL A 37 -6.81 -20.07 -29.15
C VAL A 37 -6.72 -21.42 -28.43
N VAL A 38 -5.79 -21.62 -27.50
CA VAL A 38 -5.66 -22.91 -26.76
C VAL A 38 -6.39 -22.91 -25.40
N GLY A 39 -6.76 -21.74 -24.86
CA GLY A 39 -7.53 -21.65 -23.61
C GLY A 39 -9.05 -21.69 -23.77
N LEU A 40 -9.57 -21.66 -24.99
CA LEU A 40 -10.98 -21.35 -25.29
C LEU A 40 -11.82 -22.57 -25.74
N VAL A 41 -11.31 -23.80 -25.59
CA VAL A 41 -12.02 -25.02 -26.00
C VAL A 41 -12.52 -25.87 -24.82
N ALA A 42 -12.30 -25.46 -23.57
CA ALA A 42 -12.73 -26.22 -22.38
C ALA A 42 -13.90 -25.62 -21.57
N ALA A 43 -14.51 -24.51 -22.01
CA ALA A 43 -15.57 -23.82 -21.24
C ALA A 43 -16.82 -23.46 -22.06
N LEU A 44 -17.13 -24.25 -23.09
CA LEU A 44 -18.47 -24.26 -23.69
C LEU A 44 -19.15 -25.55 -23.25
N VAL A 45 -20.21 -25.42 -22.45
CA VAL A 45 -21.52 -26.10 -22.61
C VAL A 45 -22.39 -25.81 -21.36
N ILE A 46 -23.61 -25.30 -21.63
CA ILE A 46 -24.83 -25.04 -20.80
C ILE A 46 -24.78 -23.88 -19.77
N VAL A 47 -25.65 -22.84 -19.73
CA VAL A 47 -27.02 -22.54 -20.24
C VAL A 47 -27.16 -20.99 -20.44
N ARG A 48 -27.91 -20.52 -21.45
CA ARG A 48 -28.28 -19.08 -21.69
C ARG A 48 -29.70 -18.74 -21.12
N PRO A 49 -30.35 -17.60 -21.44
CA PRO A 49 -30.33 -16.28 -20.77
C PRO A 49 -31.75 -15.82 -20.33
N THR A 50 -31.87 -14.70 -19.60
CA THR A 50 -33.05 -13.79 -19.45
C THR A 50 -32.73 -12.86 -18.27
N THR A 51 -32.99 -11.56 -18.20
CA THR A 51 -33.68 -10.55 -19.01
C THR A 51 -33.17 -9.19 -18.53
N ALA A 52 -33.13 -8.19 -19.41
CA ALA A 52 -32.92 -6.81 -19.02
C ALA A 52 -34.15 -6.29 -18.24
N VAL A 53 -33.94 -5.55 -17.15
CA VAL A 53 -34.98 -4.72 -16.53
C VAL A 53 -34.46 -3.29 -16.40
N THR A 54 -35.23 -2.41 -17.02
CA THR A 54 -35.14 -0.97 -17.12
C THR A 54 -35.72 -0.33 -15.85
N GLY A 55 -34.98 0.64 -15.28
CA GLY A 55 -35.46 1.84 -14.58
C GLY A 55 -36.39 1.73 -13.37
N GLU A 56 -35.97 2.30 -12.23
CA GLU A 56 -36.86 3.18 -11.45
C GLU A 56 -36.03 4.16 -10.60
N ALA A 57 -36.52 5.40 -10.48
CA ALA A 57 -35.88 6.50 -9.79
C ALA A 57 -36.74 7.00 -8.62
N LEU A 58 -36.06 7.55 -7.60
CA LEU A 58 -36.52 8.46 -6.52
C LEU A 58 -37.17 7.78 -5.29
N PRO A 59 -37.07 8.35 -4.04
CA PRO A 59 -37.05 9.78 -3.74
C PRO A 59 -36.00 10.32 -2.74
N MET A 60 -35.75 11.63 -2.87
CA MET A 60 -35.19 12.50 -1.84
C MET A 60 -36.17 12.66 -0.67
N ALA A 61 -35.65 12.72 0.55
CA ALA A 61 -36.33 13.33 1.68
C ALA A 61 -35.32 13.91 2.70
N ASP A 62 -35.79 14.98 3.33
CA ASP A 62 -35.12 16.14 3.89
C ASP A 62 -34.16 16.01 5.08
N ALA A 63 -33.41 17.09 5.25
CA ALA A 63 -32.63 17.46 6.40
C ALA A 63 -33.48 17.57 7.68
N THR A 64 -32.98 16.99 8.78
CA THR A 64 -33.20 17.54 10.12
C THR A 64 -32.01 17.22 11.04
N THR A 65 -31.45 18.29 11.60
CA THR A 65 -30.40 18.35 12.62
C THR A 65 -30.69 17.49 13.84
N LYS A 66 -29.68 16.79 14.37
CA LYS A 66 -29.47 16.59 15.82
C LYS A 66 -28.01 16.24 16.14
N SER A 67 -27.47 16.99 17.10
CA SER A 67 -26.15 16.85 17.70
C SER A 67 -26.12 15.63 18.64
N SER A 68 -25.13 14.75 18.53
CA SER A 68 -24.74 13.85 19.62
C SER A 68 -23.28 13.40 19.48
N THR A 69 -22.51 13.65 20.53
CA THR A 69 -21.25 13.02 20.92
C THR A 69 -21.31 11.50 20.74
N GLY A 70 -20.47 10.94 19.86
CA GLY A 70 -20.42 9.50 19.61
C GLY A 70 -19.02 9.06 19.19
N LYS A 71 -18.54 7.95 19.78
CA LYS A 71 -17.35 7.19 19.35
C LYS A 71 -17.35 7.02 17.81
N PRO A 72 -16.19 6.90 17.16
CA PRO A 72 -16.12 6.76 15.71
C PRO A 72 -16.97 5.56 15.28
N LYS A 73 -18.06 5.82 14.54
CA LYS A 73 -18.89 4.79 13.94
C LYS A 73 -18.04 4.09 12.86
N PRO A 74 -18.05 2.75 12.77
CA PRO A 74 -17.50 2.05 11.62
C PRO A 74 -18.09 2.63 10.33
N SER A 75 -17.29 2.74 9.29
CA SER A 75 -17.78 3.14 7.97
C SER A 75 -18.92 2.20 7.55
N ASP A 76 -20.12 2.75 7.35
CA ASP A 76 -21.33 2.01 6.93
C ASP A 76 -21.28 1.63 5.43
N ASN A 77 -20.12 1.71 4.76
CA ASN A 77 -20.01 1.28 3.38
C ASN A 77 -19.96 -0.26 3.32
N PRO A 78 -21.03 -0.94 2.83
CA PRO A 78 -21.10 -2.41 2.79
C PRO A 78 -20.08 -3.05 1.84
N LEU A 79 -19.39 -2.24 1.02
CA LEU A 79 -18.32 -2.67 0.13
C LEU A 79 -16.93 -2.48 0.73
N SER A 80 -16.82 -1.86 1.92
CA SER A 80 -15.54 -1.75 2.61
C SER A 80 -15.25 -3.05 3.36
N PRO A 81 -14.11 -3.70 3.11
CA PRO A 81 -13.70 -4.88 3.87
C PRO A 81 -13.62 -4.52 5.35
N GLN A 82 -14.26 -5.32 6.20
CA GLN A 82 -14.19 -5.20 7.65
C GLN A 82 -13.28 -6.31 8.19
N ALA A 83 -12.29 -5.93 8.99
CA ALA A 83 -11.63 -6.89 9.86
C ALA A 83 -12.55 -7.09 11.07
N THR A 84 -13.06 -8.30 11.26
CA THR A 84 -14.00 -8.65 12.33
C THR A 84 -13.30 -9.17 13.60
N GLY A 85 -12.00 -9.49 13.48
CA GLY A 85 -11.16 -10.02 14.56
C GLY A 85 -10.54 -8.94 15.44
N ALA A 86 -10.25 -9.30 16.69
CA ALA A 86 -9.53 -8.44 17.63
C ALA A 86 -8.09 -8.17 17.13
N PRO A 87 -7.55 -6.96 17.34
CA PRO A 87 -6.17 -6.64 16.97
C PRO A 87 -5.19 -7.49 17.78
N LYS A 88 -4.09 -7.92 17.15
CA LYS A 88 -2.97 -8.57 17.82
C LYS A 88 -2.23 -7.61 18.76
N VAL A 89 -2.19 -6.32 18.40
CA VAL A 89 -1.62 -5.26 19.26
C VAL A 89 -2.75 -4.57 20.05
N PRO A 90 -2.77 -4.66 21.39
CA PRO A 90 -3.84 -4.05 22.18
C PRO A 90 -4.01 -2.54 21.93
N GLY A 91 -5.25 -2.11 21.70
CA GLY A 91 -5.60 -0.71 21.45
C GLY A 91 -5.31 -0.21 20.03
N TRP A 92 -4.79 -1.08 19.15
CA TRP A 92 -4.56 -0.76 17.75
C TRP A 92 -5.78 -1.09 16.88
N LYS A 93 -5.77 -0.56 15.66
CA LYS A 93 -6.83 -0.79 14.69
C LYS A 93 -6.37 -1.82 13.66
N PRO A 94 -7.14 -2.89 13.42
CA PRO A 94 -6.85 -3.83 12.35
C PRO A 94 -7.19 -3.22 10.98
N ILE A 95 -6.30 -3.42 10.02
CA ILE A 95 -6.46 -3.10 8.61
C ILE A 95 -6.63 -4.42 7.85
N PRO A 96 -7.83 -4.70 7.32
CA PRO A 96 -8.08 -5.94 6.60
C PRO A 96 -7.26 -5.98 5.31
N ILE A 97 -6.55 -7.08 5.09
CA ILE A 97 -5.78 -7.39 3.87
C ILE A 97 -6.73 -7.87 2.77
N ASN A 98 -7.88 -7.23 2.64
CA ASN A 98 -8.81 -7.45 1.57
C ASN A 98 -9.00 -6.11 0.89
N ASN A 99 -8.84 -6.05 -0.43
CA ASN A 99 -9.00 -4.82 -1.21
C ASN A 99 -10.32 -4.77 -1.98
N GLY A 100 -11.29 -5.64 -1.65
CA GLY A 100 -12.58 -5.72 -2.31
C GLY A 100 -12.51 -6.20 -3.77
N ARG A 101 -11.34 -6.69 -4.22
CA ARG A 101 -11.13 -7.18 -5.59
C ARG A 101 -10.53 -8.59 -5.60
N GLU A 102 -9.21 -8.69 -5.67
CA GLU A 102 -8.47 -9.91 -6.04
C GLU A 102 -7.87 -10.63 -4.83
N LEU A 103 -7.58 -9.90 -3.76
CA LEU A 103 -7.03 -10.48 -2.53
C LEU A 103 -8.17 -10.96 -1.63
N LYS A 104 -8.63 -12.19 -1.88
CA LYS A 104 -9.57 -12.90 -1.00
C LYS A 104 -8.80 -13.55 0.14
N THR A 105 -8.54 -12.77 1.20
CA THR A 105 -7.94 -13.29 2.42
C THR A 105 -8.66 -12.76 3.65
N THR A 106 -8.68 -13.57 4.70
CA THR A 106 -9.23 -13.24 6.01
C THR A 106 -8.12 -12.76 6.94
N LYS A 107 -7.11 -12.06 6.43
CA LYS A 107 -5.98 -11.57 7.23
C LYS A 107 -6.09 -10.07 7.44
N ALA A 108 -5.51 -9.57 8.51
CA ALA A 108 -5.37 -8.17 8.83
C ALA A 108 -3.95 -7.89 9.34
N TYR A 109 -3.53 -6.62 9.30
CA TYR A 109 -2.38 -6.12 10.05
C TYR A 109 -2.83 -4.93 10.91
N ASP A 110 -2.21 -4.73 12.05
CA ASP A 110 -2.58 -3.67 12.98
C ASP A 110 -1.78 -2.40 12.73
N VAL A 111 -2.44 -1.26 12.93
CA VAL A 111 -1.83 0.08 12.94
C VAL A 111 -2.30 0.88 14.16
N PRO A 112 -1.53 1.90 14.59
CA PRO A 112 -1.99 2.80 15.64
C PRO A 112 -3.37 3.44 15.33
N PRO A 113 -4.16 3.79 16.35
CA PRO A 113 -5.60 4.11 16.19
C PRO A 113 -5.91 5.29 15.27
N LYS A 114 -4.98 6.26 15.17
CA LYS A 114 -5.12 7.48 14.36
C LYS A 114 -4.81 7.29 12.86
N TRP A 115 -4.41 6.09 12.43
CA TRP A 115 -4.12 5.79 11.03
C TRP A 115 -5.41 5.60 10.23
N GLU A 116 -5.38 5.79 8.92
CA GLU A 116 -6.54 5.68 8.04
C GLU A 116 -6.25 4.72 6.88
N PRO A 117 -7.14 3.76 6.58
CA PRO A 117 -6.97 2.91 5.41
C PRO A 117 -7.06 3.72 4.10
N MET A 118 -6.35 3.27 3.08
CA MET A 118 -6.45 3.75 1.70
C MET A 118 -7.29 2.78 0.86
N THR A 119 -8.04 3.33 -0.08
CA THR A 119 -8.89 2.55 -1.01
C THR A 119 -8.14 2.06 -2.25
N SER A 120 -6.85 2.38 -2.35
CA SER A 120 -6.01 2.20 -3.54
C SER A 120 -4.57 1.90 -3.15
N ALA A 121 -3.81 1.31 -4.06
CA ALA A 121 -2.40 1.01 -3.84
C ALA A 121 -1.54 2.29 -3.90
N ALA A 122 -0.59 2.46 -2.99
CA ALA A 122 0.33 3.58 -3.02
C ALA A 122 1.56 3.25 -3.87
N VAL A 123 1.87 4.07 -4.87
CA VAL A 123 3.01 3.87 -5.78
C VAL A 123 4.05 4.95 -5.52
N PHE A 124 5.30 4.51 -5.34
CA PHE A 124 6.47 5.33 -5.05
C PHE A 124 7.55 5.13 -6.11
N GLY A 125 8.49 6.06 -6.16
CA GLY A 125 9.60 6.06 -7.11
C GLY A 125 9.18 6.41 -8.54
N GLN A 126 10.14 6.33 -9.45
CA GLN A 126 9.94 6.50 -10.89
C GLN A 126 10.40 5.23 -11.62
N PRO A 127 9.84 4.92 -12.81
CA PRO A 127 10.32 3.82 -13.62
C PRO A 127 11.82 3.94 -13.88
N PRO A 128 12.59 2.82 -13.83
CA PRO A 128 12.15 1.44 -13.62
C PRO A 128 12.05 1.01 -12.14
N SER A 129 12.28 1.93 -11.19
CA SER A 129 12.45 1.66 -9.76
C SER A 129 11.17 1.85 -8.95
N THR A 130 10.00 1.64 -9.55
CA THR A 130 8.73 1.83 -8.83
C THR A 130 8.54 0.80 -7.74
N PHE A 131 7.86 1.21 -6.67
CA PHE A 131 7.49 0.37 -5.54
C PHE A 131 6.02 0.61 -5.21
N SER A 132 5.25 -0.47 -5.06
CA SER A 132 3.81 -0.39 -4.79
C SER A 132 3.50 -1.03 -3.44
N LEU A 133 2.78 -0.29 -2.60
CA LEU A 133 2.12 -0.79 -1.40
C LEU A 133 0.64 -1.05 -1.67
N PHE A 134 0.22 -2.29 -1.47
CA PHE A 134 -1.16 -2.73 -1.50
C PHE A 134 -1.77 -2.67 -0.11
N VAL A 135 -3.08 -2.42 -0.08
CA VAL A 135 -3.86 -2.24 1.17
C VAL A 135 -3.16 -1.26 2.13
N PRO A 136 -2.80 -0.04 1.69
CA PRO A 136 -2.05 0.85 2.56
C PRO A 136 -2.93 1.44 3.66
N ALA A 137 -2.32 1.77 4.78
CA ALA A 137 -2.88 2.65 5.80
C ALA A 137 -1.88 3.78 6.07
N VAL A 138 -2.38 5.00 6.25
CA VAL A 138 -1.59 6.23 6.36
C VAL A 138 -1.85 6.96 7.67
N PHE A 139 -0.85 7.70 8.14
CA PHE A 139 -0.96 8.58 9.30
C PHE A 139 -0.79 10.04 8.88
N MET A 140 -1.65 10.92 9.42
CA MET A 140 -1.67 12.36 9.12
C MET A 140 -1.74 12.66 7.61
N ARG A 141 -2.76 12.14 6.94
CA ARG A 141 -3.03 12.49 5.55
C ARG A 141 -3.23 14.00 5.41
N GLY A 142 -2.66 14.59 4.35
CA GLY A 142 -2.75 16.02 4.05
C GLY A 142 -1.93 16.91 4.96
N PHE A 143 -0.92 16.39 5.68
CA PHE A 143 -0.12 17.19 6.62
C PHE A 143 0.58 18.38 5.94
N CYS A 144 0.94 18.22 4.67
CA CYS A 144 1.61 19.26 3.88
C CYS A 144 0.56 20.03 3.07
N PRO A 145 0.32 21.33 3.34
CA PRO A 145 -0.68 22.13 2.62
C PRO A 145 -0.43 22.19 1.11
N GLU A 146 0.83 22.20 0.70
CA GLU A 146 1.23 22.22 -0.72
C GLU A 146 1.10 20.85 -1.42
N SER A 147 0.83 19.78 -0.65
CA SER A 147 0.69 18.41 -1.14
C SER A 147 -0.47 17.70 -0.41
N PRO A 148 -1.72 17.87 -0.87
CA PRO A 148 -2.91 17.30 -0.19
C PRO A 148 -2.89 15.77 -0.06
N ASN A 149 -2.12 15.08 -0.91
CA ASN A 149 -1.94 13.63 -0.89
C ASN A 149 -0.75 13.18 -0.03
N SER A 150 -0.14 14.07 0.74
CA SER A 150 0.96 13.76 1.67
C SER A 150 0.46 12.99 2.90
N PHE A 151 1.36 12.29 3.57
CA PHE A 151 1.16 11.66 4.88
C PHE A 151 2.48 11.63 5.63
N ARG A 152 2.48 11.40 6.94
CA ARG A 152 3.72 11.31 7.76
C ARG A 152 4.25 9.89 7.89
N ALA A 153 3.37 8.91 7.77
CA ALA A 153 3.73 7.50 7.78
C ALA A 153 2.75 6.70 6.91
N ILE A 154 3.22 5.57 6.38
CA ILE A 154 2.41 4.60 5.65
C ILE A 154 2.90 3.19 5.96
N ALA A 155 1.97 2.25 5.92
CA ALA A 155 2.25 0.83 6.00
C ALA A 155 1.36 0.09 5.02
N GLY A 156 1.79 -1.09 4.60
CA GLY A 156 1.03 -1.92 3.68
C GLY A 156 1.83 -3.14 3.23
N LEU A 157 1.28 -3.85 2.26
CA LEU A 157 1.89 -5.04 1.70
C LEU A 157 2.59 -4.73 0.38
N ALA A 158 3.70 -5.40 0.11
CA ALA A 158 4.32 -5.41 -1.20
C ALA A 158 4.69 -6.83 -1.61
N SER A 159 5.03 -7.00 -2.88
CA SER A 159 5.64 -8.22 -3.39
C SER A 159 6.99 -7.91 -4.03
N MET A 160 7.93 -8.83 -3.88
CA MET A 160 9.20 -8.81 -4.60
C MET A 160 9.45 -10.18 -5.21
N LYS A 161 10.33 -10.23 -6.22
CA LYS A 161 10.83 -11.50 -6.74
C LYS A 161 11.50 -12.28 -5.61
N ASN A 162 11.23 -13.58 -5.54
CA ASN A 162 11.92 -14.45 -4.60
C ASN A 162 13.31 -14.82 -5.14
N GLU A 163 14.33 -14.59 -4.33
CA GLU A 163 15.73 -14.91 -4.63
C GLU A 163 16.31 -15.95 -3.66
N GLY A 164 15.47 -16.61 -2.87
CA GLY A 164 15.82 -17.76 -2.01
C GLY A 164 16.27 -17.42 -0.60
N ASP A 165 17.13 -16.42 -0.41
CA ASP A 165 17.62 -16.06 0.94
C ASP A 165 16.77 -14.96 1.59
N THR A 166 15.93 -15.33 2.56
CA THR A 166 14.98 -14.42 3.21
C THR A 166 15.67 -13.25 3.96
N PRO A 167 16.75 -13.45 4.73
CA PRO A 167 17.50 -12.35 5.35
C PRO A 167 18.05 -11.33 4.35
N THR A 168 18.72 -11.78 3.27
CA THR A 168 19.21 -10.88 2.21
C THR A 168 18.06 -10.14 1.56
N GLN A 169 16.93 -10.81 1.32
CA GLN A 169 15.75 -10.18 0.74
C GLN A 169 15.11 -9.14 1.67
N ALA A 170 15.14 -9.34 2.99
CA ALA A 170 14.65 -8.33 3.94
C ALA A 170 15.49 -7.05 3.90
N ILE A 171 16.82 -7.16 3.82
CA ILE A 171 17.71 -6.01 3.65
C ILE A 171 17.44 -5.32 2.30
N ALA A 172 17.35 -6.10 1.22
CA ALA A 172 17.08 -5.56 -0.12
C ALA A 172 15.71 -4.87 -0.21
N ALA A 173 14.70 -5.41 0.47
CA ALA A 173 13.38 -4.81 0.56
C ALA A 173 13.42 -3.48 1.33
N ALA A 174 14.07 -3.42 2.49
CA ALA A 174 14.24 -2.18 3.25
C ALA A 174 14.98 -1.10 2.42
N GLN A 175 16.02 -1.50 1.68
CA GLN A 175 16.74 -0.58 0.78
C GLN A 175 15.84 -0.06 -0.33
N ARG A 176 15.11 -0.97 -0.99
CA ARG A 176 14.20 -0.62 -2.09
C ARG A 176 13.10 0.32 -1.64
N VAL A 177 12.51 0.07 -0.47
CA VAL A 177 11.47 0.92 0.14
C VAL A 177 12.03 2.30 0.43
N GLY A 178 13.19 2.37 1.11
CA GLY A 178 13.82 3.65 1.44
C GLY A 178 14.19 4.46 0.19
N ASP A 179 14.82 3.82 -0.80
CA ASP A 179 15.18 4.45 -2.07
C ASP A 179 13.93 4.96 -2.81
N ALA A 180 12.89 4.14 -2.95
CA ALA A 180 11.70 4.50 -3.72
C ALA A 180 10.92 5.67 -3.09
N VAL A 181 10.91 5.76 -1.76
CA VAL A 181 10.12 6.74 -1.03
C VAL A 181 10.89 8.04 -0.80
N TYR A 182 12.19 7.95 -0.52
CA TYR A 182 12.98 9.08 -0.02
C TYR A 182 14.07 9.56 -0.99
N THR A 183 14.08 9.09 -2.24
CA THR A 183 14.82 9.78 -3.30
C THR A 183 14.19 11.14 -3.58
N THR A 184 15.00 12.21 -3.55
CA THR A 184 14.52 13.59 -3.73
C THR A 184 14.14 13.90 -5.19
N LYS A 185 13.51 15.06 -5.42
CA LYS A 185 13.24 15.59 -6.78
C LYS A 185 14.46 15.59 -7.70
N ALA A 186 15.60 15.97 -7.15
CA ALA A 186 16.86 16.05 -7.88
C ALA A 186 17.51 14.68 -8.09
N GLY A 187 16.86 13.58 -7.69
CA GLY A 187 17.39 12.23 -7.81
C GLY A 187 18.44 11.88 -6.75
N VAL A 188 18.55 12.68 -5.68
CA VAL A 188 19.50 12.40 -4.60
C VAL A 188 18.94 11.26 -3.75
N LYS A 189 19.67 10.14 -3.71
CA LYS A 189 19.32 9.00 -2.88
C LYS A 189 19.55 9.31 -1.39
N PRO A 190 18.72 8.76 -0.50
CA PRO A 190 18.96 8.89 0.92
C PRO A 190 20.16 8.05 1.37
N LYS A 191 20.74 8.37 2.52
CA LYS A 191 21.68 7.50 3.21
C LYS A 191 20.91 6.57 4.14
N ILE A 192 20.93 5.28 3.86
CA ILE A 192 20.22 4.26 4.64
C ILE A 192 21.21 3.51 5.53
N THR A 193 20.91 3.43 6.82
CA THR A 193 21.64 2.60 7.78
C THR A 193 20.76 1.44 8.21
N MET A 194 21.16 0.24 7.81
CA MET A 194 20.41 -0.99 8.08
C MET A 194 20.68 -1.52 9.47
N GLY A 195 19.63 -1.95 10.15
CA GLY A 195 19.72 -2.84 11.30
C GLY A 195 20.01 -4.29 10.88
N GLN A 196 20.33 -5.12 11.86
CA GLN A 196 20.55 -6.55 11.63
C GLN A 196 19.23 -7.27 11.36
N PRO A 197 19.17 -8.19 10.37
CA PRO A 197 18.00 -9.03 10.15
C PRO A 197 17.65 -9.83 11.41
N GLN A 198 16.38 -9.79 11.81
CA GLN A 198 15.85 -10.49 12.99
C GLN A 198 14.83 -11.55 12.56
N PRO A 199 14.98 -12.82 12.97
CA PRO A 199 13.93 -13.80 12.76
C PRO A 199 12.69 -13.42 13.58
N VAL A 200 11.52 -13.47 12.96
CA VAL A 200 10.23 -13.19 13.59
C VAL A 200 9.18 -14.19 13.13
N THR A 201 8.08 -14.27 13.88
CA THR A 201 6.92 -15.10 13.51
C THR A 201 5.71 -14.21 13.27
N ILE A 202 5.09 -14.39 12.12
CA ILE A 202 3.95 -13.62 11.62
C ILE A 202 2.81 -14.60 11.36
N ASP A 203 1.56 -14.18 11.55
CA ASP A 203 0.38 -15.03 11.26
C ASP A 203 0.47 -16.41 11.94
N GLN A 204 0.57 -16.38 13.28
CA GLN A 204 0.76 -17.53 14.18
C GLN A 204 2.13 -18.21 14.03
N ASP A 205 2.40 -18.88 12.92
CA ASP A 205 3.55 -19.78 12.75
C ASP A 205 4.37 -19.54 11.47
N LYS A 206 4.05 -18.50 10.68
CA LYS A 206 4.84 -18.22 9.49
C LYS A 206 6.14 -17.54 9.88
N LYS A 207 7.24 -18.21 9.53
CA LYS A 207 8.58 -17.64 9.63
C LYS A 207 8.70 -16.42 8.72
N ALA A 208 9.35 -15.40 9.24
CA ALA A 208 9.66 -14.18 8.52
C ALA A 208 10.97 -13.60 9.04
N VAL A 209 11.54 -12.67 8.28
CA VAL A 209 12.71 -11.90 8.71
C VAL A 209 12.36 -10.42 8.67
N ALA A 210 12.54 -9.76 9.80
CA ALA A 210 12.35 -8.32 9.96
C ALA A 210 13.68 -7.57 9.86
N VAL A 211 13.67 -6.42 9.19
CA VAL A 211 14.78 -5.46 9.15
C VAL A 211 14.21 -4.08 9.39
N SER A 212 14.83 -3.36 10.32
CA SER A 212 14.55 -1.94 10.58
C SER A 212 15.74 -1.12 10.10
N ALA A 213 15.50 0.06 9.56
CA ALA A 213 16.49 0.94 8.99
C ALA A 213 16.20 2.40 9.35
N THR A 214 17.27 3.16 9.60
CA THR A 214 17.19 4.61 9.74
C THR A 214 17.66 5.27 8.46
N ILE A 215 16.94 6.30 8.03
CA ILE A 215 17.18 7.00 6.77
C ILE A 215 17.55 8.45 7.09
N ALA A 216 18.67 8.91 6.52
CA ALA A 216 19.04 10.32 6.48
C ALA A 216 18.82 10.87 5.07
N ILE A 217 18.17 12.02 4.99
CA ILE A 217 17.71 12.65 3.74
C ILE A 217 18.31 14.04 3.67
N THR A 218 18.81 14.42 2.50
CA THR A 218 19.28 15.77 2.20
C THR A 218 18.27 16.43 1.27
N PRO A 219 17.32 17.23 1.77
CA PRO A 219 16.30 17.85 0.94
C PRO A 219 16.88 18.83 -0.07
N GLY A 220 16.31 18.87 -1.26
CA GLY A 220 16.55 19.88 -2.27
C GLY A 220 15.59 21.06 -2.17
N PRO A 221 15.89 22.19 -2.85
CA PRO A 221 15.08 23.40 -2.82
C PRO A 221 13.66 23.21 -3.39
N GLU A 222 13.47 22.18 -4.22
CA GLU A 222 12.16 21.87 -4.79
C GLU A 222 11.31 20.95 -3.90
N ASP A 223 11.89 20.31 -2.87
CA ASP A 223 11.18 19.36 -2.03
C ASP A 223 10.21 20.08 -1.09
N LYS A 224 8.96 19.62 -1.05
CA LYS A 224 7.89 20.27 -0.28
C LYS A 224 7.66 19.53 1.02
N CYS A 225 7.59 20.31 2.11
CA CYS A 225 7.51 19.81 3.49
C CYS A 225 8.51 18.67 3.77
N PRO A 226 9.81 18.87 3.46
CA PRO A 226 10.76 17.78 3.52
C PRO A 226 11.00 17.32 4.97
N THR A 227 11.35 16.05 5.11
CA THR A 227 11.97 15.53 6.32
C THR A 227 13.47 15.33 6.07
N THR A 228 14.27 15.44 7.13
CA THR A 228 15.71 15.11 7.11
C THR A 228 15.99 13.70 7.61
N THR A 229 15.01 13.08 8.28
CA THR A 229 15.15 11.74 8.84
C THR A 229 13.87 10.93 8.67
N ALA A 230 14.01 9.63 8.49
CA ALA A 230 12.91 8.67 8.44
C ALA A 230 13.32 7.32 9.03
N ALA A 231 12.32 6.48 9.30
CA ALA A 231 12.52 5.09 9.68
C ALA A 231 11.70 4.19 8.76
N VAL A 232 12.25 3.00 8.49
CA VAL A 232 11.65 1.96 7.67
C VAL A 232 11.78 0.65 8.42
N SER A 233 10.68 -0.05 8.60
CA SER A 233 10.68 -1.45 9.03
C SER A 233 10.02 -2.29 7.98
N VAL A 234 10.62 -3.44 7.67
CA VAL A 234 10.13 -4.39 6.69
C VAL A 234 10.19 -5.80 7.28
N ALA A 235 9.13 -6.60 7.09
CA ALA A 235 9.18 -8.03 7.29
C ALA A 235 8.94 -8.76 5.96
N VAL A 236 9.83 -9.70 5.63
CA VAL A 236 9.67 -10.62 4.50
C VAL A 236 9.21 -11.96 5.04
N ILE A 237 8.04 -12.41 4.59
CA ILE A 237 7.49 -13.72 4.95
C ILE A 237 8.22 -14.77 4.14
N GLU A 238 8.74 -15.79 4.82
CA GLU A 238 9.43 -16.91 4.17
C GLU A 238 8.49 -17.60 3.18
N SER A 239 8.90 -17.67 1.92
CA SER A 239 8.22 -18.43 0.88
C SER A 239 9.03 -19.66 0.50
N LYS A 240 8.41 -20.61 -0.20
CA LYS A 240 9.14 -21.76 -0.73
C LYS A 240 10.09 -21.30 -1.82
N THR A 241 11.20 -21.99 -2.00
CA THR A 241 12.15 -21.72 -3.10
C THR A 241 11.51 -21.84 -4.49
N THR A 242 10.38 -22.56 -4.60
CA THR A 242 9.58 -22.67 -5.83
C THR A 242 8.67 -21.47 -6.08
N ASP A 243 8.40 -20.65 -5.07
CA ASP A 243 7.54 -19.49 -5.19
C ASP A 243 8.30 -18.38 -5.91
N GLN A 244 7.67 -17.76 -6.91
CA GLN A 244 8.31 -16.72 -7.71
C GLN A 244 8.39 -15.37 -6.98
N THR A 245 7.59 -15.20 -5.93
CA THR A 245 7.44 -13.93 -5.22
C THR A 245 7.43 -14.13 -3.70
N ASN A 246 8.01 -13.15 -3.01
CA ASN A 246 7.88 -12.99 -1.56
C ASN A 246 6.85 -11.92 -1.23
N ILE A 247 6.12 -12.13 -0.14
CA ILE A 247 5.24 -11.14 0.44
C ILE A 247 5.99 -10.37 1.52
N ILE A 248 5.82 -9.06 1.47
CA ILE A 248 6.49 -8.10 2.33
C ILE A 248 5.41 -7.31 3.06
N ILE A 249 5.60 -7.06 4.35
CA ILE A 249 4.91 -5.97 5.06
C ILE A 249 5.94 -4.88 5.28
N ALA A 250 5.63 -3.66 4.88
CA ALA A 250 6.48 -2.50 5.12
C ALA A 250 5.72 -1.46 5.94
N ALA A 251 6.41 -0.80 6.86
CA ALA A 251 5.94 0.34 7.61
C ALA A 251 7.05 1.40 7.62
N ILE A 252 6.69 2.62 7.23
CA ILE A 252 7.64 3.70 7.01
C ILE A 252 7.09 5.03 7.51
N GLY A 253 7.96 5.96 7.87
CA GLY A 253 7.54 7.32 8.14
C GLY A 253 8.65 8.26 8.56
N ASP A 254 8.33 9.54 8.51
CA ASP A 254 9.20 10.63 8.89
C ASP A 254 9.56 10.55 10.38
N GLN A 255 10.80 10.88 10.72
CA GLN A 255 11.33 10.93 12.08
C GLN A 255 11.86 12.34 12.37
N GLY A 256 11.99 12.71 13.64
CA GLY A 256 12.48 14.03 14.04
C GLY A 256 11.50 15.18 13.77
N VAL A 257 10.23 14.87 13.49
CA VAL A 257 9.14 15.84 13.30
C VAL A 257 8.14 15.74 14.46
N PRO A 258 7.37 16.80 14.74
CA PRO A 258 6.26 16.72 15.69
C PRO A 258 5.30 15.59 15.30
N ASP A 259 4.78 14.89 16.31
CA ASP A 259 3.84 13.78 16.14
C ASP A 259 4.36 12.59 15.32
N ALA A 260 5.68 12.48 15.09
CA ALA A 260 6.27 11.32 14.42
C ALA A 260 5.83 10.00 15.07
N VAL A 261 5.44 9.03 14.25
CA VAL A 261 5.18 7.68 14.74
C VAL A 261 6.48 7.09 15.26
N ALA A 262 6.47 6.54 16.47
CA ALA A 262 7.66 5.95 17.07
C ALA A 262 8.17 4.80 16.20
N ALA A 263 9.49 4.75 15.95
CA ALA A 263 10.08 3.70 15.10
C ALA A 263 9.74 2.28 15.59
N ALA A 264 9.67 2.06 16.91
CA ALA A 264 9.28 0.78 17.50
C ALA A 264 7.83 0.35 17.16
N ASP A 265 6.95 1.31 16.81
CA ASP A 265 5.61 0.97 16.34
C ASP A 265 5.64 0.42 14.90
N PHE A 266 6.61 0.80 14.06
CA PHE A 266 6.76 0.20 12.74
C PHE A 266 7.08 -1.30 12.84
N ASP A 267 7.90 -1.70 13.80
CA ASP A 267 8.21 -3.11 14.06
C ASP A 267 6.97 -3.91 14.50
N LYS A 268 6.10 -3.31 15.32
CA LYS A 268 4.80 -3.90 15.69
C LYS A 268 3.89 -4.03 14.47
N VAL A 269 3.81 -3.01 13.61
CA VAL A 269 3.01 -3.07 12.37
C VAL A 269 3.46 -4.26 11.51
N ILE A 270 4.75 -4.39 11.20
CA ILE A 270 5.23 -5.44 10.30
C ILE A 270 5.16 -6.85 10.90
N THR A 271 5.02 -6.98 12.22
CA THR A 271 4.86 -8.28 12.91
C THR A 271 3.42 -8.57 13.34
N SER A 272 2.49 -7.66 13.05
CA SER A 272 1.12 -7.75 13.55
C SER A 272 0.21 -8.67 12.74
N MET A 273 0.60 -9.13 11.54
CA MET A 273 -0.34 -9.85 10.67
C MET A 273 -1.00 -11.03 11.39
N HIS A 274 -2.33 -11.10 11.30
CA HIS A 274 -3.16 -12.06 12.02
C HIS A 274 -4.43 -12.41 11.23
N PRO A 275 -5.14 -13.50 11.59
CA PRO A 275 -6.51 -13.74 11.15
C PRO A 275 -7.46 -12.62 11.57
N ALA A 276 -8.19 -12.07 10.61
CA ALA A 276 -9.18 -11.01 10.75
C ALA A 276 -10.56 -11.51 11.23
N ASN A 277 -10.63 -12.74 11.76
CA ASN A 277 -11.79 -13.54 12.23
C ASN A 277 -13.16 -12.90 12.14
#